data_AF-A0A2T5I396-F1
#
_entry.id   AF-A0A2T5I396-F1
#
_cell.length_a   1.000
_cell.length_b   1.000
_cell.length_c   1.000
_cell.angle_alpha   90.00
_cell.angle_beta   90.00
_cell.angle_gamma   90.00
#
_symmetry.space_group_name_H-M   'P 1'
#
loop_
_entity.id
_entity.type
_entity.pdbx_description
1 polymer ?
#
loop_
_entity_poly.entity_id
_entity_poly.type
_entity_poly.pdbx_seq_one_letter_code
_entity_poly.pdbx_strand_id
1 'polypeptide(L)'
;MSKPFYLHNTMIAAMMLMTGGAAHAGLSFVTTDTATRTEAFNIAGFATLPTGSAVSLGHLDYTGPGAQTVTYTYLGQESGFIDKFYNTLSGAKLLESNAVGTSISSVVSAAGPLSFKFEGDTGKFAINGGHWNEGTSIGLIGTNMLIGSTTYAYVLGYNDSAGTKHLGDWDDFVVGVSAVPEPETYAMLLVGLGLVGFSLSKQRQR
;
A
#
# COMPACT_ATOMS: atom_id res chain seq x y z
N MET A 1 -36.85 37.74 36.82
CA MET A 1 -36.01 38.34 35.77
C MET A 1 -34.83 37.42 35.50
N SER A 2 -34.65 37.12 34.22
CA SER A 2 -34.05 35.92 33.63
C SER A 2 -32.52 35.95 33.56
N LYS A 3 -31.91 34.82 33.90
CA LYS A 3 -30.47 34.50 33.82
C LYS A 3 -30.04 34.23 32.36
N PRO A 4 -29.06 34.94 31.78
CA PRO A 4 -28.44 34.56 30.52
C PRO A 4 -27.02 34.06 30.79
N PHE A 5 -26.82 32.78 31.10
CA PHE A 5 -25.45 32.23 31.28
C PHE A 5 -25.24 30.82 30.72
N TYR A 6 -26.27 30.16 30.18
CA TYR A 6 -26.18 28.76 29.77
C TYR A 6 -25.95 28.52 28.27
N LEU A 7 -26.05 29.55 27.41
CA LEU A 7 -25.92 29.35 25.95
C LEU A 7 -24.48 29.35 25.42
N HIS A 8 -23.52 29.95 26.12
CA HIS A 8 -22.16 30.12 25.58
C HIS A 8 -21.29 28.85 25.68
N ASN A 9 -21.49 28.00 26.69
CA ASN A 9 -20.64 26.82 26.88
C ASN A 9 -21.03 25.64 25.98
N THR A 10 -22.28 25.57 25.52
CA THR A 10 -22.77 24.45 24.70
C THR A 10 -22.30 24.54 23.25
N MET A 11 -22.06 25.75 22.72
CA MET A 11 -21.57 25.91 21.34
C MET A 11 -20.08 25.56 21.17
N ILE A 12 -19.25 25.74 22.20
CA ILE A 12 -17.81 25.41 22.13
C ILE A 12 -17.58 23.89 22.07
N ALA A 13 -18.38 23.11 22.82
CA ALA A 13 -18.27 21.64 22.83
C ALA A 13 -18.75 20.99 21.51
N ALA A 14 -19.74 21.58 20.83
CA ALA A 14 -20.22 21.08 19.55
C ALA A 14 -19.27 21.41 18.37
N MET A 15 -18.54 22.53 18.44
CA MET A 15 -17.53 22.88 17.42
C MET A 15 -16.24 22.07 17.52
N MET A 16 -15.82 21.64 18.73
CA MET A 16 -14.63 20.78 18.89
C MET A 16 -14.84 19.33 18.43
N LEU A 17 -16.09 18.86 18.31
CA LEU A 17 -16.38 17.48 17.90
C LEU A 17 -16.33 17.26 16.38
N MET A 18 -16.32 18.33 15.58
CA MET A 18 -16.41 18.26 14.12
C MET A 18 -15.04 18.19 13.41
N THR A 19 -13.92 18.30 14.14
CA THR A 19 -12.56 18.31 13.54
C THR A 19 -11.74 17.04 13.85
N GLY A 20 -12.32 16.06 14.55
CA GLY A 20 -11.62 14.83 14.96
C GLY A 20 -11.78 13.68 13.97
N GLY A 21 -11.50 13.89 12.68
CA GLY A 21 -11.27 12.77 11.77
C GLY A 21 -9.96 12.10 12.16
N ALA A 22 -10.00 10.96 12.85
CA ALA A 22 -8.80 10.15 13.04
C ALA A 22 -8.31 9.72 11.66
N ALA A 23 -7.21 10.31 11.19
CA ALA A 23 -6.52 9.79 10.02
C ALA A 23 -6.14 8.33 10.31
N HIS A 24 -6.50 7.42 9.43
CA HIS A 24 -6.19 6.00 9.56
C HIS A 24 -4.90 5.71 8.78
N ALA A 25 -3.92 5.09 9.44
CA ALA A 25 -2.74 4.51 8.78
C ALA A 25 -3.16 3.66 7.59
N GLY A 26 -2.75 4.03 6.39
CA GLY A 26 -3.09 3.30 5.18
C GLY A 26 -1.93 3.23 4.22
N LEU A 27 -2.16 2.46 3.16
CA LEU A 27 -1.32 2.46 1.98
C LEU A 27 -2.06 3.15 0.84
N SER A 28 -1.36 3.97 0.06
CA SER A 28 -1.92 4.65 -1.11
C SER A 28 -0.97 4.55 -2.29
N PHE A 29 -1.47 4.08 -3.44
CA PHE A 29 -0.70 4.09 -4.67
C PHE A 29 -0.83 5.46 -5.35
N VAL A 30 0.28 6.16 -5.48
CA VAL A 30 0.39 7.45 -6.17
C VAL A 30 0.78 7.20 -7.62
N THR A 31 -0.17 7.38 -8.52
CA THR A 31 0.06 7.25 -9.96
C THR A 31 0.82 8.47 -10.47
N THR A 32 1.95 8.24 -11.13
CA THR A 32 2.78 9.29 -11.74
C THR A 32 2.68 9.27 -13.26
N ASP A 33 2.36 8.12 -13.85
CA ASP A 33 2.21 7.96 -15.30
C ASP A 33 1.25 6.79 -15.62
N THR A 34 0.92 6.60 -16.89
CA THR A 34 0.14 5.46 -17.37
C THR A 34 0.79 4.89 -18.62
N ALA A 35 0.91 3.57 -18.67
CA ALA A 35 1.35 2.86 -19.86
C ALA A 35 0.24 1.96 -20.41
N THR A 36 0.47 1.42 -21.61
CA THR A 36 -0.42 0.45 -22.26
C THR A 36 0.31 -0.87 -22.34
N ARG A 37 -0.38 -1.96 -22.00
CA ARG A 37 0.18 -3.30 -22.14
C ARG A 37 0.40 -3.64 -23.60
N THR A 38 1.62 -4.02 -23.96
CA THR A 38 1.98 -4.48 -25.31
C THR A 38 1.89 -6.00 -25.43
N GLU A 39 1.91 -6.70 -24.30
CA GLU A 39 1.73 -8.15 -24.14
C GLU A 39 0.67 -8.45 -23.07
N ALA A 40 0.33 -9.71 -22.86
CA ALA A 40 -0.74 -10.10 -21.94
C ALA A 40 -0.15 -10.51 -20.60
N PHE A 41 -0.57 -9.86 -19.52
CA PHE A 41 -0.18 -10.27 -18.16
C PHE A 41 -0.69 -11.69 -17.89
N ASN A 42 0.22 -12.63 -17.62
CA ASN A 42 -0.09 -14.06 -17.66
C ASN A 42 0.41 -14.91 -16.48
N ILE A 43 0.63 -14.30 -15.30
CA ILE A 43 0.98 -15.05 -14.09
C ILE A 43 -0.09 -16.06 -13.67
N ALA A 44 0.34 -17.29 -13.35
CA ALA A 44 -0.54 -18.32 -12.82
C ALA A 44 -1.29 -17.88 -11.57
N GLY A 45 -2.61 -18.12 -11.53
CA GLY A 45 -3.47 -17.71 -10.41
C GLY A 45 -4.09 -16.31 -10.56
N PHE A 46 -3.77 -15.59 -11.64
CA PHE A 46 -4.40 -14.33 -12.00
C PHE A 46 -5.36 -14.49 -13.17
N ALA A 47 -6.32 -13.56 -13.28
CA ALA A 47 -7.02 -13.36 -14.53
C ALA A 47 -6.07 -12.72 -15.53
N THR A 48 -6.05 -13.24 -16.76
CA THR A 48 -5.26 -12.64 -17.85
C THR A 48 -5.72 -11.21 -18.09
N LEU A 49 -4.79 -10.26 -18.03
CA LEU A 49 -5.08 -8.88 -18.44
C LEU A 49 -4.69 -8.72 -19.91
N PRO A 50 -5.61 -8.27 -20.78
CA PRO A 50 -5.39 -8.28 -22.21
C PRO A 50 -4.37 -7.23 -22.64
N THR A 51 -3.70 -7.51 -23.76
CA THR A 51 -2.95 -6.53 -24.54
C THR A 51 -3.81 -5.31 -24.85
N GLY A 52 -3.22 -4.13 -24.80
CA GLY A 52 -3.90 -2.85 -25.00
C GLY A 52 -4.58 -2.29 -23.75
N SER A 53 -4.62 -3.04 -22.64
CA SER A 53 -5.12 -2.52 -21.36
C SER A 53 -4.15 -1.50 -20.75
N ALA A 54 -4.70 -0.52 -20.03
CA ALA A 54 -3.89 0.45 -19.31
C ALA A 54 -3.27 -0.14 -18.04
N VAL A 55 -2.10 0.37 -17.66
CA VAL A 55 -1.45 0.12 -16.37
C VAL A 55 -1.03 1.45 -15.75
N SER A 56 -1.38 1.65 -14.49
CA SER A 56 -0.94 2.82 -13.73
C SER A 56 0.48 2.60 -13.26
N LEU A 57 1.37 3.53 -13.56
CA LEU A 57 2.76 3.53 -13.10
C LEU A 57 2.90 4.50 -11.94
N GLY A 58 3.70 4.15 -10.95
CA GLY A 58 3.89 5.01 -9.79
C GLY A 58 4.50 4.33 -8.59
N HIS A 59 4.16 4.83 -7.41
CA HIS A 59 4.77 4.42 -6.16
C HIS A 59 3.73 4.21 -5.06
N LEU A 60 4.05 3.32 -4.12
CA LEU A 60 3.20 2.99 -2.99
C LEU A 60 3.69 3.71 -1.73
N ASP A 61 2.80 4.50 -1.15
CA ASP A 61 3.05 5.32 0.02
C ASP A 61 2.39 4.76 1.27
N TYR A 62 3.06 4.90 2.41
CA TYR A 62 2.43 4.86 3.71
C TYR A 62 1.85 6.23 4.03
N THR A 63 0.56 6.31 4.34
CA THR A 63 -0.12 7.60 4.57
C THR A 63 -0.08 8.05 6.03
N GLY A 64 0.27 7.14 6.96
CA GLY A 64 0.17 7.40 8.39
C GLY A 64 -1.25 7.77 8.84
N PRO A 65 -1.42 8.21 10.10
CA PRO A 65 -0.44 8.25 11.20
C PRO A 65 -0.25 6.88 11.86
N GLY A 66 0.88 6.68 12.54
CA GLY A 66 1.15 5.49 13.36
C GLY A 66 2.25 4.60 12.79
N ALA A 67 2.17 3.32 13.11
CA ALA A 67 3.04 2.28 12.55
C ALA A 67 2.19 1.12 12.00
N GLN A 68 2.68 0.49 10.94
CA GLN A 68 2.02 -0.64 10.29
C GLN A 68 3.06 -1.67 9.88
N THR A 69 2.80 -2.95 10.15
CA THR A 69 3.56 -4.02 9.52
C THR A 69 3.10 -4.17 8.08
N VAL A 70 3.99 -3.85 7.14
CA VAL A 70 3.78 -4.06 5.71
C VAL A 70 4.46 -5.37 5.32
N THR A 71 3.71 -6.24 4.65
CA THR A 71 4.18 -7.54 4.18
C THR A 71 4.10 -7.60 2.66
N TYR A 72 5.21 -7.97 2.04
CA TYR A 72 5.35 -8.21 0.62
C TYR A 72 5.42 -9.71 0.39
N THR A 73 4.58 -10.23 -0.51
CA THR A 73 4.48 -11.65 -0.82
C THR A 73 4.79 -11.85 -2.30
N TYR A 74 5.71 -12.77 -2.61
CA TYR A 74 6.02 -13.14 -4.00
C TYR A 74 4.84 -13.91 -4.61
N LEU A 75 4.33 -13.45 -5.75
CA LEU A 75 3.14 -14.01 -6.40
C LEU A 75 3.43 -14.73 -7.71
N GLY A 76 4.65 -14.63 -8.22
CA GLY A 76 5.08 -15.26 -9.46
C GLY A 76 5.87 -14.31 -10.36
N GLN A 77 6.32 -14.86 -11.47
CA GLN A 77 7.04 -14.17 -12.54
C GLN A 77 6.72 -14.83 -13.88
N GLU A 78 6.88 -14.08 -14.96
CA GLU A 78 7.10 -14.57 -16.32
C GLU A 78 8.28 -13.82 -16.96
N SER A 79 9.48 -14.02 -16.42
CA SER A 79 10.69 -13.36 -16.89
C SER A 79 11.66 -14.34 -17.56
N GLY A 80 12.32 -13.85 -18.61
CA GLY A 80 13.50 -14.50 -19.19
C GLY A 80 14.80 -14.22 -18.43
N PHE A 81 14.75 -13.32 -17.44
CA PHE A 81 15.86 -12.84 -16.62
C PHE A 81 15.67 -13.26 -15.15
N ILE A 82 16.67 -13.00 -14.30
CA ILE A 82 16.58 -13.30 -12.85
C ILE A 82 16.29 -12.01 -12.08
N ASP A 83 15.00 -11.71 -11.95
CA ASP A 83 14.52 -10.52 -11.24
C ASP A 83 14.44 -10.74 -9.73
N LYS A 84 14.46 -9.63 -8.99
CA LYS A 84 14.48 -9.64 -7.53
C LYS A 84 13.70 -8.46 -6.97
N PHE A 85 13.06 -8.70 -5.83
CA PHE A 85 12.46 -7.65 -5.01
C PHE A 85 13.26 -7.47 -3.71
N TYR A 86 13.54 -6.22 -3.35
CA TYR A 86 14.21 -5.86 -2.10
C TYR A 86 13.31 -5.02 -1.23
N ASN A 87 13.09 -5.47 0.01
CA ASN A 87 12.63 -4.60 1.08
C ASN A 87 13.86 -3.90 1.66
N THR A 88 14.12 -2.66 1.24
CA THR A 88 15.33 -1.94 1.64
C THR A 88 15.27 -1.45 3.08
N LEU A 89 14.08 -1.45 3.70
CA LEU A 89 13.93 -1.15 5.12
C LEU A 89 14.46 -2.28 6.01
N SER A 90 14.16 -3.54 5.68
CA SER A 90 14.63 -4.71 6.46
C SER A 90 15.92 -5.33 5.93
N GLY A 91 16.31 -5.02 4.69
CA GLY A 91 17.41 -5.68 3.99
C GLY A 91 17.06 -7.06 3.43
N ALA A 92 15.82 -7.53 3.63
CA ALA A 92 15.35 -8.81 3.10
C ALA A 92 15.04 -8.72 1.60
N LYS A 93 15.04 -9.87 0.93
CA LYS A 93 14.77 -9.96 -0.51
C LYS A 93 13.87 -11.15 -0.84
N LEU A 94 13.08 -11.01 -1.90
CA LEU A 94 12.39 -12.08 -2.58
C LEU A 94 13.08 -12.32 -3.92
N LEU A 95 13.25 -13.59 -4.26
CA LEU A 95 13.89 -14.09 -5.48
C LEU A 95 12.87 -14.92 -6.24
N GLU A 96 13.02 -15.00 -7.56
CA GLU A 96 12.15 -15.84 -8.38
C GLU A 96 12.24 -17.33 -8.05
N SER A 97 13.39 -17.75 -7.53
CA SER A 97 13.61 -19.12 -7.03
C SER A 97 12.89 -19.41 -5.70
N ASN A 98 12.28 -18.41 -5.07
CA ASN A 98 11.42 -18.62 -3.92
C ASN A 98 10.09 -19.24 -4.35
N ALA A 99 9.48 -20.03 -3.47
CA ALA A 99 8.15 -20.54 -3.72
C ALA A 99 7.14 -19.38 -3.74
N VAL A 100 6.18 -19.41 -4.66
CA VAL A 100 5.02 -18.50 -4.66
C VAL A 100 4.36 -18.54 -3.27
N GLY A 101 4.08 -17.36 -2.71
CA GLY A 101 3.59 -17.18 -1.34
C GLY A 101 4.67 -16.86 -0.30
N THR A 102 5.96 -16.93 -0.67
CA THR A 102 7.06 -16.48 0.20
C THR A 102 6.90 -15.00 0.53
N SER A 103 7.04 -14.63 1.81
CA SER A 103 6.76 -13.29 2.28
C SER A 103 7.90 -12.70 3.10
N ILE A 104 8.07 -11.38 3.00
CA ILE A 104 8.98 -10.59 3.83
C ILE A 104 8.23 -9.36 4.37
N SER A 105 8.55 -8.93 5.59
CA SER A 105 7.83 -7.85 6.27
C SER A 105 8.76 -6.81 6.88
N SER A 106 8.24 -5.61 7.07
CA SER A 106 8.88 -4.56 7.85
C SER A 106 7.84 -3.65 8.50
N VAL A 107 8.17 -3.09 9.67
CA VAL A 107 7.34 -2.07 10.33
C VAL A 107 7.65 -0.72 9.71
N VAL A 108 6.62 -0.04 9.22
CA VAL A 108 6.71 1.30 8.62
C VAL A 108 5.98 2.28 9.50
N SER A 109 6.64 3.40 9.84
CA SER A 109 6.07 4.44 10.71
C SER A 109 6.25 5.85 10.17
N ALA A 110 7.02 6.02 9.10
CA ALA A 110 7.23 7.31 8.44
C ALA A 110 6.33 7.41 7.21
N ALA A 111 5.50 8.45 7.15
CA ALA A 111 4.66 8.72 5.99
C ALA A 111 5.51 9.05 4.76
N GLY A 112 5.01 8.64 3.58
CA GLY A 112 5.68 8.75 2.29
C GLY A 112 5.99 7.38 1.66
N PRO A 113 6.85 7.36 0.63
CA PRO A 113 7.11 6.14 -0.13
C PRO A 113 7.69 5.01 0.72
N LEU A 114 7.13 3.82 0.55
CA LEU A 114 7.66 2.60 1.15
C LEU A 114 9.08 2.32 0.63
N SER A 115 9.96 1.84 1.51
CA SER A 115 11.35 1.55 1.14
C SER A 115 11.49 0.16 0.53
N PHE A 116 11.29 0.09 -0.78
CA PHE A 116 11.57 -1.11 -1.57
C PHE A 116 12.05 -0.76 -2.99
N LYS A 117 12.60 -1.76 -3.67
CA LYS A 117 12.96 -1.68 -5.09
C LYS A 117 12.88 -3.03 -5.78
N PHE A 118 12.67 -3.01 -7.08
CA PHE A 118 12.92 -4.15 -7.95
C PHE A 118 14.28 -4.02 -8.63
N GLU A 119 14.87 -5.15 -9.00
CA GLU A 119 16.10 -5.26 -9.75
C GLU A 119 15.95 -6.36 -10.80
N GLY A 120 16.31 -6.09 -12.04
CA GLY A 120 16.51 -7.13 -13.04
C GLY A 120 17.96 -7.56 -13.22
N ASP A 121 18.22 -8.45 -14.18
CA ASP A 121 19.51 -9.16 -14.29
C ASP A 121 20.73 -8.25 -14.49
N THR A 122 20.52 -7.01 -14.97
CA THR A 122 21.61 -6.06 -15.31
C THR A 122 21.92 -4.99 -14.26
N GLY A 123 21.49 -5.15 -13.01
CA GLY A 123 21.74 -4.15 -11.95
C GLY A 123 21.01 -2.82 -12.19
N LYS A 124 19.94 -2.86 -13.00
CA LYS A 124 18.98 -1.77 -13.17
C LYS A 124 17.88 -1.91 -12.14
N PHE A 125 17.42 -0.78 -11.59
CA PHE A 125 16.45 -0.74 -10.51
C PHE A 125 15.22 0.06 -10.89
N ALA A 126 14.05 -0.38 -10.41
CA ALA A 126 12.88 0.45 -10.23
C ALA A 126 12.68 0.68 -8.73
N ILE A 127 12.99 1.89 -8.25
CA ILE A 127 12.93 2.27 -6.84
C ILE A 127 11.58 2.89 -6.53
N ASN A 128 10.89 2.40 -5.50
CA ASN A 128 9.62 2.97 -5.07
C ASN A 128 9.80 4.40 -4.52
N GLY A 129 9.06 5.35 -5.08
CA GLY A 129 9.17 6.77 -4.77
C GLY A 129 10.50 7.42 -5.16
N GLY A 130 11.30 6.74 -6.00
CA GLY A 130 12.61 7.19 -6.45
C GLY A 130 12.77 7.13 -7.96
N HIS A 131 14.01 7.28 -8.42
CA HIS A 131 14.36 7.21 -9.84
C HIS A 131 14.34 5.76 -10.35
N TRP A 132 13.85 5.57 -11.57
CA TRP A 132 13.88 4.28 -12.29
C TRP A 132 14.93 4.32 -13.39
N ASN A 133 15.71 3.26 -13.51
CA ASN A 133 16.61 3.11 -14.65
C ASN A 133 15.80 3.01 -15.96
N GLU A 134 16.39 3.41 -17.07
CA GLU A 134 15.73 3.31 -18.37
C GLU A 134 15.35 1.85 -18.68
N GLY A 135 14.07 1.68 -19.03
CA GLY A 135 13.44 0.38 -19.24
C GLY A 135 12.84 -0.24 -17.99
N THR A 136 13.02 0.29 -16.79
CA THR A 136 12.41 -0.31 -15.59
C THR A 136 11.18 0.47 -15.13
N SER A 137 10.17 -0.23 -14.61
CA SER A 137 9.02 0.43 -14.00
C SER A 137 8.27 -0.43 -12.98
N ILE A 138 7.46 0.25 -12.16
CA ILE A 138 6.52 -0.37 -11.22
C ILE A 138 5.10 -0.07 -11.70
N GLY A 139 4.35 -1.12 -12.00
CA GLY A 139 2.96 -1.06 -12.43
C GLY A 139 2.00 -1.54 -11.34
N LEU A 140 0.87 -0.87 -11.20
CA LEU A 140 -0.24 -1.33 -10.39
C LEU A 140 -1.06 -2.35 -11.18
N ILE A 141 -1.04 -3.60 -10.75
CA ILE A 141 -1.86 -4.67 -11.33
C ILE A 141 -3.30 -4.58 -10.83
N GLY A 142 -3.46 -4.26 -9.54
CA GLY A 142 -4.77 -3.95 -8.98
C GLY A 142 -4.75 -3.74 -7.47
N THR A 143 -5.94 -3.47 -6.93
CA THR A 143 -6.17 -3.22 -5.50
C THR A 143 -7.23 -4.15 -4.97
N ASN A 144 -7.14 -4.49 -3.68
CA ASN A 144 -8.07 -5.41 -3.01
C ASN A 144 -8.28 -6.73 -3.78
N MET A 145 -7.21 -7.26 -4.37
CA MET A 145 -7.28 -8.44 -5.23
C MET A 145 -7.22 -9.71 -4.39
N LEU A 146 -8.18 -10.61 -4.61
CA LEU A 146 -8.15 -11.98 -4.07
C LEU A 146 -7.32 -12.86 -4.99
N ILE A 147 -6.25 -13.45 -4.45
CA ILE A 147 -5.36 -14.36 -5.17
C ILE A 147 -5.18 -15.62 -4.32
N GLY A 148 -5.64 -16.75 -4.85
CA GLY A 148 -5.82 -17.96 -4.03
C GLY A 148 -6.81 -17.69 -2.89
N SER A 149 -6.33 -17.79 -1.65
CA SER A 149 -7.12 -17.55 -0.43
C SER A 149 -6.81 -16.22 0.27
N THR A 150 -5.94 -15.38 -0.31
CA THR A 150 -5.42 -14.18 0.34
C THR A 150 -5.84 -12.93 -0.44
N THR A 151 -6.39 -11.94 0.26
CA THR A 151 -6.67 -10.62 -0.32
C THR A 151 -5.48 -9.70 -0.07
N TYR A 152 -4.91 -9.16 -1.15
CA TYR A 152 -3.85 -8.16 -1.10
C TYR A 152 -4.42 -6.76 -1.28
N ALA A 153 -3.95 -5.82 -0.46
CA ALA A 153 -4.37 -4.42 -0.57
C ALA A 153 -3.95 -3.83 -1.92
N TYR A 154 -2.73 -4.15 -2.34
CA TYR A 154 -2.16 -3.79 -3.63
C TYR A 154 -1.44 -5.00 -4.23
N VAL A 155 -1.47 -5.10 -5.55
CA VAL A 155 -0.60 -6.00 -6.30
C VAL A 155 0.23 -5.18 -7.26
N LEU A 156 1.54 -5.30 -7.13
CA LEU A 156 2.52 -4.56 -7.92
C LEU A 156 3.23 -5.52 -8.86
N GLY A 157 3.38 -5.09 -10.10
CA GLY A 157 4.15 -5.77 -11.14
C GLY A 157 5.40 -4.96 -11.47
N TYR A 158 6.49 -5.65 -11.66
CA TYR A 158 7.73 -5.11 -12.20
C TYR A 158 7.79 -5.38 -13.70
N ASN A 159 8.40 -4.45 -14.43
CA ASN A 159 8.74 -4.64 -15.81
C ASN A 159 10.16 -4.10 -16.04
N ASP A 160 11.05 -4.91 -16.58
CA ASP A 160 12.46 -4.56 -16.83
C ASP A 160 12.73 -4.05 -18.26
N SER A 161 11.70 -4.17 -19.11
CA SER A 161 11.64 -3.72 -20.51
C SER A 161 10.53 -2.68 -20.75
N ALA A 162 10.15 -1.93 -19.71
CA ALA A 162 9.08 -0.96 -19.73
C ALA A 162 9.30 0.11 -20.80
N GLY A 163 8.32 0.26 -21.70
CA GLY A 163 8.37 1.26 -22.78
C GLY A 163 8.99 0.76 -24.09
N THR A 164 9.45 -0.49 -24.18
CA THR A 164 9.69 -1.11 -25.49
C THR A 164 8.36 -1.43 -26.18
N LYS A 165 8.35 -1.46 -27.52
CA LYS A 165 7.13 -1.76 -28.31
C LYS A 165 6.57 -3.18 -28.08
N HIS A 166 7.36 -4.02 -27.44
CA HIS A 166 7.16 -5.44 -27.11
C HIS A 166 7.66 -5.60 -25.66
N LEU A 167 7.18 -6.54 -24.84
CA LEU A 167 7.59 -6.75 -23.42
C LEU A 167 7.09 -5.73 -22.39
N GLY A 168 5.82 -5.31 -22.51
CA GLY A 168 5.18 -4.41 -21.55
C GLY A 168 3.90 -5.04 -21.00
N ASP A 169 4.01 -5.88 -20.00
CA ASP A 169 2.94 -6.68 -19.38
C ASP A 169 2.97 -6.61 -17.84
N TRP A 170 4.14 -6.26 -17.27
CA TRP A 170 4.39 -6.10 -15.83
C TRP A 170 4.26 -7.39 -15.02
N ASP A 171 4.63 -8.52 -15.61
CA ASP A 171 4.72 -9.82 -14.98
C ASP A 171 6.15 -10.36 -14.80
N ASP A 172 7.19 -9.61 -15.17
CA ASP A 172 8.60 -9.99 -14.90
C ASP A 172 8.85 -10.33 -13.42
N PHE A 173 8.20 -9.61 -12.49
CA PHE A 173 8.15 -9.99 -11.08
C PHE A 173 6.93 -9.40 -10.39
N VAL A 174 6.11 -10.23 -9.74
CA VAL A 174 4.86 -9.79 -9.12
C VAL A 174 4.87 -9.96 -7.61
N VAL A 175 4.50 -8.90 -6.88
CA VAL A 175 4.37 -8.90 -5.42
C VAL A 175 2.99 -8.44 -4.96
N GLY A 176 2.44 -9.17 -4.00
CA GLY A 176 1.26 -8.75 -3.24
C GLY A 176 1.68 -7.97 -2.01
N VAL A 177 0.97 -6.90 -1.71
CA VAL A 177 1.21 -6.05 -0.53
C VAL A 177 0.01 -6.13 0.40
N SER A 178 0.26 -6.49 1.65
CA SER A 178 -0.70 -6.45 2.74
C SER A 178 -0.16 -5.61 3.89
N ALA A 179 -1.06 -4.99 4.65
CA ALA A 179 -0.66 -4.08 5.71
C ALA A 179 -1.60 -4.22 6.91
N VAL A 180 -1.02 -4.47 8.09
CA VAL A 180 -1.76 -4.71 9.33
C VAL A 180 -1.37 -3.65 10.35
N PRO A 181 -2.31 -2.80 10.82
CA PRO A 181 -2.01 -1.81 11.86
C PRO A 181 -1.43 -2.48 13.11
N GLU A 182 -0.43 -1.83 13.74
CA GLU A 182 0.14 -2.35 14.98
C GLU A 182 -0.91 -2.35 16.12
N PRO A 183 -0.84 -3.30 17.08
CA PRO A 183 -1.78 -3.44 18.19
C PRO A 183 -2.04 -2.14 18.97
N GLU A 184 -1.04 -1.28 19.07
CA GLU A 184 -1.11 0.00 19.78
C GLU A 184 -2.11 0.97 19.14
N THR A 185 -2.27 0.90 17.81
CA THR A 185 -3.26 1.71 17.08
C THR A 185 -4.69 1.32 17.49
N TYR A 186 -4.93 0.03 17.69
CA TYR A 186 -6.22 -0.46 18.22
C TYR A 186 -6.42 -0.09 19.68
N ALA A 187 -5.36 -0.11 20.49
CA ALA A 187 -5.43 0.34 21.88
C ALA A 187 -5.81 1.83 21.97
N MET A 188 -5.23 2.69 21.12
CA MET A 188 -5.58 4.10 21.05
C MET A 188 -7.01 4.34 20.57
N LEU A 189 -7.49 3.56 19.60
CA LEU A 189 -8.90 3.57 19.18
C LEU A 189 -9.83 3.20 20.35
N LEU A 190 -9.52 2.14 21.08
CA LEU A 190 -10.32 1.69 22.23
C LEU A 190 -10.31 2.73 23.36
N VAL A 191 -9.17 3.36 23.64
CA VAL A 191 -9.07 4.46 24.60
C VAL A 191 -9.95 5.63 24.14
N GLY A 192 -9.88 6.01 22.87
CA GLY A 192 -10.74 7.06 22.30
C GLY A 192 -12.22 6.76 22.47
N LEU A 193 -12.65 5.54 22.13
CA LEU A 193 -14.04 5.08 22.31
C LEU A 193 -14.46 5.07 23.79
N GLY A 194 -13.58 4.62 24.68
CA GLY A 194 -13.82 4.62 26.13
C GLY A 194 -14.04 6.03 26.68
N LEU A 195 -13.25 7.00 26.25
CA LEU A 195 -13.39 8.41 26.65
C LEU A 195 -14.70 9.03 26.15
N VAL A 196 -15.13 8.72 24.92
CA VAL A 196 -16.43 9.16 24.38
C VAL A 196 -17.59 8.55 25.18
N GLY A 197 -17.54 7.24 25.44
CA GLY A 197 -18.55 6.55 26.25
C GLY A 197 -18.67 7.11 27.67
N PHE A 198 -17.54 7.39 28.32
CA PHE A 198 -17.51 8.00 29.65
C PHE A 198 -18.07 9.43 29.66
N SER A 199 -17.81 10.21 28.61
CA SER A 199 -18.31 11.59 28.52
C SER A 199 -19.82 11.63 28.36
N LEU A 200 -20.39 10.71 27.56
CA LEU A 200 -21.83 10.56 27.37
C LEU A 200 -22.54 10.03 28.62
N SER A 201 -21.92 9.12 29.37
CA SER A 201 -22.52 8.60 30.62
C SER A 201 -22.62 9.70 31.68
N LYS A 202 -21.62 10.59 31.76
CA LYS A 202 -21.60 11.72 32.70
C LYS A 202 -22.64 12.81 32.35
N GLN A 203 -23.01 12.95 31.09
CA GLN A 203 -24.09 13.84 30.65
C GLN A 203 -25.47 13.31 31.01
N ARG A 204 -25.68 11.99 31.04
CA ARG A 204 -26.96 11.39 31.46
C ARG A 204 -27.19 11.41 32.98
N GLN A 205 -26.13 11.56 33.77
CA GLN A 205 -26.20 11.62 35.23
C GLN A 205 -26.32 13.05 35.79
N ARG A 206 -26.45 14.06 34.93
CA ARG A 206 -26.73 15.45 35.28
C ARG A 206 -28.10 15.86 34.77
#